data_AF-A0A0X3TJU6-F1
#
_entry.id   AF-A0A0X3TJU6-F1
#
_cell.length_a   1.000
_cell.length_b   1.000
_cell.length_c   1.000
_cell.angle_alpha   90.00
_cell.angle_beta   90.00
_cell.angle_gamma   90.00
#
_symmetry.space_group_name_H-M   'P 1'
#
loop_
_entity.id
_entity.type
_entity.pdbx_description
1 polymer ?
#
loop_
_entity_poly.entity_id
_entity_poly.type
_entity_poly.pdbx_seq_one_letter_code
_entity_poly.pdbx_strand_id
1 'polypeptide(L)'
;MDTIREIFFLPPMAVARLGPGKTPLESYEWQQDLDAHGNNKTVIRSNVTLRENEDGSVSAYLPDPKKIRFRDEGTGALRPVAPFFELWARMHDARTGEEYETPVTLDLLEEQGLSLRHIRYDVTVGNQKAARRTGDAACGFRARTEFAGDDFSRKALLAFSPHTSQQQPLVYEHNPIPLGTVRAVRPVRPDSDEAKPLADPSTLRLRFTPPAGEVYGPPDTAFGPATLAVPGYKNDPPKSEYGRIHEIVPPQNRILNPDTPWSKWIMMTGIHDDPEPHDSYDGARVGNDQSWGVVDDTSDGVIEATLSVGGERLIARARIFTGPPDFAPDCRPFYSLEDDLADRDLSLVSVTDDNYLDAKAEVVDIFRRAFETNSLINLDDIRAQGLKDNASLQAQTKIAPTPGLPSTDAASMTEKDAVKPDKIPDLIRPQPVSVFSNSVPNDRLPYTVAVKFVHEQLIDEENLLDFLRRRPDFVKRLMRPPFGILSQMEPDPNPDQPPNPAFRDPRIVRDMMHDARMPPYMRDSNYFPLSLSRRQYHLVMSFIDYLVAHPPQPQSAPAAGGPQDV
;
A
#
# COMPACT_ATOMS: atom_id res chain seq x y z
N MET A 1 35.89 8.47 24.83
CA MET A 1 35.41 7.33 24.04
C MET A 1 33.97 7.58 23.75
N ASP A 2 33.55 7.37 22.51
CA ASP A 2 32.19 7.62 22.09
C ASP A 2 31.25 6.63 22.78
N THR A 3 30.02 7.05 23.05
CA THR A 3 29.07 6.27 23.85
C THR A 3 27.78 6.05 23.09
N ILE A 4 27.25 4.83 23.14
CA ILE A 4 25.91 4.52 22.61
C ILE A 4 24.86 5.25 23.48
N ARG A 5 23.97 6.00 22.84
CA ARG A 5 22.82 6.68 23.47
C ARG A 5 21.51 5.98 23.22
N GLU A 6 21.33 5.48 22.01
CA GLU A 6 20.10 4.85 21.55
C GLU A 6 20.45 3.73 20.56
N ILE A 7 19.58 2.73 20.47
CA ILE A 7 19.56 1.78 19.36
C ILE A 7 18.21 1.85 18.64
N PHE A 8 18.22 1.67 17.33
CA PHE A 8 17.01 1.68 16.50
C PHE A 8 17.19 0.75 15.30
N PHE A 9 16.10 0.40 14.63
CA PHE A 9 16.15 -0.44 13.42
C PHE A 9 16.01 0.42 12.17
N LEU A 10 16.76 0.07 11.13
CA LEU A 10 16.52 0.53 9.75
C LEU A 10 16.23 -0.68 8.84
N PRO A 11 15.09 -0.67 8.10
CA PRO A 11 13.99 0.29 8.24
C PRO A 11 13.23 0.10 9.57
N PRO A 12 12.55 1.13 10.10
CA PRO A 12 11.71 1.00 11.30
C PRO A 12 10.41 0.23 11.03
N MET A 13 10.05 0.06 9.77
CA MET A 13 8.96 -0.79 9.32
C MET A 13 9.24 -1.41 7.96
N ALA A 14 8.72 -2.62 7.73
CA ALA A 14 8.77 -3.25 6.41
C ALA A 14 7.49 -4.03 6.10
N VAL A 15 7.14 -4.10 4.82
CA VAL A 15 6.10 -4.98 4.30
C VAL A 15 6.75 -6.21 3.69
N ALA A 16 6.63 -7.34 4.36
CA ALA A 16 6.92 -8.64 3.79
C ALA A 16 5.77 -9.07 2.87
N ARG A 17 6.08 -9.75 1.77
CA ARG A 17 5.08 -10.18 0.78
C ARG A 17 5.01 -11.69 0.79
N LEU A 18 3.81 -12.22 0.97
CA LEU A 18 3.54 -13.66 1.02
C LEU A 18 4.03 -14.37 -0.24
N GLY A 19 4.43 -15.62 -0.11
CA GLY A 19 4.81 -16.45 -1.26
C GLY A 19 5.27 -17.84 -0.85
N PRO A 20 4.81 -18.91 -1.51
CA PRO A 20 5.21 -20.28 -1.19
C PRO A 20 6.62 -20.63 -1.70
N GLY A 21 7.27 -19.73 -2.43
CA GLY A 21 8.63 -19.90 -2.94
C GLY A 21 9.66 -20.03 -1.83
N LYS A 22 10.69 -20.84 -2.07
CA LYS A 22 11.80 -21.04 -1.13
C LYS A 22 12.86 -19.94 -1.27
N THR A 23 12.93 -19.32 -2.44
CA THR A 23 13.87 -18.23 -2.73
C THR A 23 13.19 -16.90 -2.46
N PRO A 24 13.71 -16.06 -1.57
CA PRO A 24 13.24 -14.68 -1.44
C PRO A 24 13.40 -13.89 -2.74
N LEU A 25 12.50 -12.92 -2.95
CA LEU A 25 12.57 -12.01 -4.08
C LEU A 25 13.84 -11.16 -4.02
N GLU A 26 14.47 -10.97 -5.18
CA GLU A 26 15.63 -10.09 -5.34
C GLU A 26 15.23 -8.63 -5.10
N SER A 27 16.15 -7.84 -4.54
CA SER A 27 15.93 -6.42 -4.32
C SER A 27 15.86 -5.68 -5.65
N TYR A 28 14.97 -4.70 -5.72
CA TYR A 28 14.83 -3.81 -6.87
C TYR A 28 14.41 -2.41 -6.41
N GLU A 29 14.58 -1.44 -7.30
CA GLU A 29 14.16 -0.06 -7.12
C GLU A 29 13.37 0.43 -8.34
N TRP A 30 12.54 1.45 -8.11
CA TRP A 30 11.88 2.16 -9.19
C TRP A 30 12.86 3.11 -9.88
N GLN A 31 12.86 3.09 -11.20
CA GLN A 31 13.57 4.03 -12.04
C GLN A 31 12.65 4.53 -13.15
N GLN A 32 13.02 5.64 -13.76
CA GLN A 32 12.36 6.13 -14.98
C GLN A 32 13.02 5.51 -16.20
N ASP A 33 12.21 5.04 -17.14
CA ASP A 33 12.69 4.57 -18.43
C ASP A 33 12.94 5.76 -19.37
N LEU A 34 14.21 6.15 -19.45
CA LEU A 34 14.70 7.26 -20.27
C LEU A 34 15.03 6.83 -21.72
N ASP A 35 14.81 5.55 -22.08
CA ASP A 35 15.02 5.10 -23.45
C ASP A 35 14.03 5.79 -24.41
N ALA A 36 14.41 5.97 -25.67
CA ALA A 36 13.58 6.63 -26.70
C ALA A 36 12.20 5.97 -26.90
N HIS A 37 12.03 4.72 -26.47
CA HIS A 37 10.77 3.99 -26.48
C HIS A 37 10.14 3.79 -25.09
N GLY A 38 10.86 4.13 -24.02
CA GLY A 38 10.46 3.97 -22.62
C GLY A 38 9.38 4.96 -22.18
N ASN A 39 9.32 6.12 -22.84
CA ASN A 39 8.29 7.15 -22.63
C ASN A 39 8.18 7.61 -21.16
N ASN A 40 9.31 7.70 -20.44
CA ASN A 40 9.38 8.10 -19.02
C ASN A 40 8.52 7.25 -18.07
N LYS A 41 8.18 6.02 -18.45
CA LYS A 41 7.41 5.09 -17.60
C LYS A 41 8.26 4.63 -16.42
N THR A 42 7.60 4.33 -15.31
CA THR A 42 8.25 3.66 -14.19
C THR A 42 8.61 2.24 -14.59
N VAL A 43 9.83 1.84 -14.27
CA VAL A 43 10.36 0.50 -14.45
C VAL A 43 11.05 0.05 -13.18
N ILE A 44 11.12 -1.25 -12.98
CA ILE A 44 11.95 -1.84 -11.91
C ILE A 44 13.33 -2.20 -12.45
N ARG A 45 14.35 -1.98 -11.61
CA ARG A 45 15.75 -2.38 -11.86
C ARG A 45 16.31 -3.09 -10.65
N SER A 46 17.12 -4.11 -10.87
CA SER A 46 17.73 -4.86 -9.75
C SER A 46 18.59 -3.94 -8.90
N ASN A 47 18.62 -4.23 -7.60
CA ASN A 47 19.48 -3.56 -6.64
C ASN A 47 20.25 -4.61 -5.81
N VAL A 48 21.24 -4.17 -5.04
CA VAL A 48 22.04 -5.01 -4.16
C VAL A 48 21.12 -5.89 -3.32
N THR A 49 21.29 -7.19 -3.48
CA THR A 49 20.49 -8.23 -2.85
C THR A 49 21.37 -9.00 -1.87
N LEU A 50 20.85 -9.23 -0.67
CA LEU A 50 21.49 -10.08 0.32
C LEU A 50 20.98 -11.52 0.21
N ARG A 51 21.91 -12.46 0.04
CA ARG A 51 21.64 -13.90 0.04
C ARG A 51 22.13 -14.49 1.35
N GLU A 52 21.28 -15.26 2.02
CA GLU A 52 21.70 -16.06 3.16
C GLU A 52 22.56 -17.24 2.69
N ASN A 53 23.69 -17.43 3.36
CA ASN A 53 24.57 -18.57 3.19
C ASN A 53 24.13 -19.72 4.11
N GLU A 54 24.63 -20.93 3.86
CA GLU A 54 24.25 -22.12 4.66
C GLU A 54 24.62 -21.98 6.14
N ASP A 55 25.67 -21.23 6.46
CA ASP A 55 26.16 -20.99 7.82
C ASP A 55 25.38 -19.86 8.55
N GLY A 56 24.38 -19.26 7.92
CA GLY A 56 23.55 -18.19 8.46
C GLY A 56 24.14 -16.78 8.30
N SER A 57 25.31 -16.64 7.68
CA SER A 57 25.84 -15.33 7.24
C SER A 57 25.14 -14.86 5.96
N VAL A 58 25.47 -13.65 5.48
CA VAL A 58 24.96 -13.13 4.20
C VAL A 58 26.08 -12.78 3.25
N SER A 59 25.82 -12.98 1.96
CA SER A 59 26.62 -12.46 0.85
C SER A 59 25.80 -11.43 0.07
N ALA A 60 26.44 -10.33 -0.34
CA ALA A 60 25.82 -9.29 -1.16
C ALA A 60 26.16 -9.50 -2.64
N TYR A 61 25.17 -9.37 -3.51
CA TYR A 61 25.37 -9.42 -4.96
C TYR A 61 24.40 -8.49 -5.67
N LEU A 62 24.77 -8.04 -6.87
CA LEU A 62 23.86 -7.29 -7.74
C LEU A 62 23.27 -8.26 -8.78
N PRO A 63 21.95 -8.53 -8.76
CA PRO A 63 21.30 -9.36 -9.80
C PRO A 63 21.40 -8.71 -11.18
N ASP A 64 21.21 -9.50 -12.25
CA ASP A 64 21.16 -8.99 -13.62
C ASP A 64 20.06 -7.92 -13.74
N PRO A 65 20.39 -6.67 -14.13
CA PRO A 65 19.44 -5.56 -14.18
C PRO A 65 18.30 -5.76 -15.18
N LYS A 66 18.43 -6.72 -16.11
CA LYS A 66 17.39 -7.06 -17.09
C LYS A 66 16.50 -8.22 -16.64
N LYS A 67 16.77 -8.85 -15.49
CA LYS A 67 16.07 -10.06 -15.05
C LYS A 67 15.84 -10.06 -13.54
N ILE A 68 14.68 -9.57 -13.13
CA ILE A 68 14.14 -9.81 -11.79
C ILE A 68 13.16 -10.98 -11.89
N ARG A 69 13.33 -11.99 -11.05
CA ARG A 69 12.45 -13.18 -11.06
C ARG A 69 11.48 -13.17 -9.89
N PHE A 70 10.19 -13.08 -10.19
CA PHE A 70 9.10 -13.10 -9.21
C PHE A 70 8.63 -14.50 -8.83
N ARG A 71 9.07 -15.52 -9.55
CA ARG A 71 8.70 -16.92 -9.34
C ARG A 71 9.93 -17.81 -9.31
N ASP A 72 9.87 -18.86 -8.49
CA ASP A 72 10.87 -19.92 -8.47
C ASP A 72 10.87 -20.72 -9.76
N GLU A 73 12.07 -21.03 -10.24
CA GLU A 73 12.27 -21.88 -11.41
C GLU A 73 11.85 -23.32 -11.10
N GLY A 74 11.18 -23.97 -12.04
CA GLY A 74 10.69 -25.34 -11.89
C GLY A 74 9.34 -25.46 -11.18
N THR A 75 9.12 -24.76 -10.06
CA THR A 75 7.84 -24.84 -9.33
C THR A 75 6.83 -23.78 -9.75
N GLY A 76 7.27 -22.63 -10.26
CA GLY A 76 6.42 -21.48 -10.56
C GLY A 76 5.85 -20.79 -9.30
N ALA A 77 6.32 -21.18 -8.10
CA ALA A 77 5.90 -20.61 -6.83
C ALA A 77 6.31 -19.13 -6.72
N LEU A 78 5.43 -18.27 -6.22
CA LEU A 78 5.74 -16.86 -6.01
C LEU A 78 6.83 -16.71 -4.95
N ARG A 79 7.87 -15.93 -5.26
CA ARG A 79 8.95 -15.63 -4.33
C ARG A 79 8.47 -14.64 -3.26
N PRO A 80 8.64 -14.95 -1.96
CA PRO A 80 8.26 -14.02 -0.91
C PRO A 80 9.23 -12.83 -0.85
N VAL A 81 8.74 -11.66 -0.44
CA VAL A 81 9.61 -10.55 -0.01
C VAL A 81 9.92 -10.76 1.47
N ALA A 82 11.18 -11.06 1.77
CA ALA A 82 11.65 -11.39 3.12
C ALA A 82 12.67 -10.34 3.60
N PRO A 83 12.21 -9.26 4.27
CA PRO A 83 13.03 -8.10 4.60
C PRO A 83 14.10 -8.38 5.66
N PHE A 84 15.15 -7.56 5.62
CA PHE A 84 16.14 -7.45 6.68
C PHE A 84 15.88 -6.18 7.50
N PHE A 85 16.16 -6.27 8.79
CA PHE A 85 16.17 -5.17 9.73
C PHE A 85 17.59 -5.03 10.26
N GLU A 86 18.26 -3.93 9.94
CA GLU A 86 19.58 -3.61 10.45
C GLU A 86 19.46 -2.89 11.79
N LEU A 87 20.27 -3.31 12.76
CA LEU A 87 20.37 -2.61 14.03
C LEU A 87 21.38 -1.46 13.90
N TRP A 88 20.95 -0.26 14.28
CA TRP A 88 21.73 0.97 14.25
C TRP A 88 21.82 1.57 15.65
N ALA A 89 22.84 2.39 15.87
CA ALA A 89 23.07 3.12 17.12
C ALA A 89 23.19 4.61 16.85
N ARG A 90 22.59 5.42 17.73
CA ARG A 90 22.94 6.83 17.87
C ARG A 90 24.07 6.95 18.88
N MET A 91 25.18 7.48 18.43
CA MET A 91 26.42 7.65 19.17
C MET A 91 26.58 9.10 19.61
N HIS A 92 27.28 9.31 20.72
CA HIS A 92 27.72 10.63 21.16
C HIS A 92 29.25 10.70 21.09
N ASP A 93 29.78 11.57 20.23
CA ASP A 93 31.22 11.81 20.06
C ASP A 93 31.77 12.51 21.31
N ALA A 94 32.70 11.86 22.01
CA ALA A 94 33.24 12.39 23.26
C ALA A 94 34.17 13.61 23.09
N ARG A 95 34.66 13.86 21.87
CA ARG A 95 35.59 14.92 21.53
C ARG A 95 34.87 16.15 20.99
N THR A 96 33.89 15.98 20.11
CA THR A 96 33.13 17.10 19.51
C THR A 96 31.86 17.42 20.29
N GLY A 97 31.30 16.46 21.03
CA GLY A 97 30.00 16.58 21.69
C GLY A 97 28.82 16.44 20.72
N GLU A 98 29.06 16.01 19.47
CA GLU A 98 28.02 15.83 18.46
C GLU A 98 27.44 14.41 18.50
N GLU A 99 26.21 14.25 18.00
CA GLU A 99 25.59 12.95 17.81
C GLU A 99 25.71 12.49 16.36
N TYR A 100 25.94 11.20 16.16
CA TYR A 100 25.97 10.59 14.82
C TYR A 100 25.35 9.19 14.84
N GLU A 101 24.88 8.74 13.68
CA GLU A 101 24.24 7.43 13.53
C GLU A 101 25.18 6.47 12.78
N THR A 102 25.28 5.23 13.27
CA THR A 102 26.14 4.20 12.66
C THR A 102 25.49 2.81 12.81
N PRO A 103 25.70 1.88 11.86
CA PRO A 103 25.27 0.50 12.04
C PRO A 103 25.92 -0.12 13.27
N VAL A 104 25.20 -1.01 13.97
CA VAL A 104 25.79 -1.84 15.02
C VAL A 104 26.53 -2.99 14.37
N THR A 105 27.87 -2.95 14.46
CA THR A 105 28.79 -3.97 13.94
C THR A 105 29.47 -4.73 15.07
N LEU A 106 30.17 -5.82 14.73
CA LEU A 106 31.03 -6.53 15.68
C LEU A 106 32.10 -5.61 16.30
N ASP A 107 32.68 -4.73 15.48
CA ASP A 107 33.73 -3.80 15.89
C ASP A 107 33.17 -2.77 16.87
N LEU A 108 32.00 -2.19 16.58
CA LEU A 108 31.35 -1.25 17.49
C LEU A 108 31.04 -1.90 18.85
N LEU A 109 30.54 -3.14 18.86
CA LEU A 109 30.28 -3.84 20.11
C LEU A 109 31.56 -4.04 20.91
N GLU A 110 32.64 -4.51 20.28
CA GLU A 110 33.91 -4.74 20.97
C GLU A 110 34.56 -3.46 21.49
N GLU A 111 34.51 -2.37 20.72
CA GLU A 111 34.95 -1.06 21.17
C GLU A 111 34.25 -0.70 22.48
N GLN A 112 32.93 -0.88 22.55
CA GLN A 112 32.11 -0.62 23.74
C GLN A 112 32.27 -1.67 24.86
N GLY A 113 33.17 -2.65 24.72
CA GLY A 113 33.35 -3.74 25.68
C GLY A 113 32.17 -4.72 25.72
N LEU A 114 31.37 -4.75 24.66
CA LEU A 114 30.18 -5.58 24.50
C LEU A 114 30.47 -6.76 23.57
N SER A 115 29.45 -7.61 23.42
CA SER A 115 29.44 -8.76 22.51
C SER A 115 28.00 -9.11 22.18
N LEU A 116 27.78 -10.02 21.24
CA LEU A 116 26.44 -10.48 20.84
C LEU A 116 25.57 -11.00 22.01
N ARG A 117 26.18 -11.46 23.10
CA ARG A 117 25.48 -11.92 24.31
C ARG A 117 24.74 -10.82 25.06
N HIS A 118 25.10 -9.56 24.80
CA HIS A 118 24.43 -8.40 25.39
C HIS A 118 23.16 -8.03 24.62
N ILE A 119 22.87 -8.72 23.52
CA ILE A 119 21.71 -8.48 22.66
C ILE A 119 20.69 -9.59 22.85
N ARG A 120 19.43 -9.20 22.95
CA ARG A 120 18.27 -10.10 22.95
C ARG A 120 17.26 -9.62 21.94
N TYR A 121 16.69 -10.55 21.17
CA TYR A 121 15.56 -10.29 20.29
C TYR A 121 14.28 -10.87 20.88
N ASP A 122 13.18 -10.13 20.77
CA ASP A 122 11.81 -10.57 21.03
C ASP A 122 10.97 -10.24 19.80
N VAL A 123 10.38 -11.27 19.20
CA VAL A 123 9.62 -11.14 17.96
C VAL A 123 8.22 -11.68 18.23
N THR A 124 7.23 -10.81 18.07
CA THR A 124 5.81 -11.15 18.21
C THR A 124 5.08 -10.81 16.92
N VAL A 125 4.37 -11.79 16.35
CA VAL A 125 3.51 -11.61 15.18
C VAL A 125 2.14 -12.23 15.46
N GLY A 126 1.08 -11.72 14.85
CA GLY A 126 -0.24 -12.29 15.02
C GLY A 126 -1.26 -11.83 13.99
N ASN A 127 -2.39 -12.53 13.95
CA ASN A 127 -3.56 -12.18 13.18
C ASN A 127 -4.72 -11.97 14.15
N GLN A 128 -5.27 -10.76 14.14
CA GLN A 128 -6.34 -10.34 15.05
C GLN A 128 -7.65 -10.02 14.31
N LYS A 129 -7.74 -10.37 13.02
CA LYS A 129 -8.91 -10.04 12.18
C LYS A 129 -10.20 -10.66 12.75
N ALA A 130 -10.17 -11.96 13.03
CA ALA A 130 -11.32 -12.67 13.60
C ALA A 130 -11.65 -12.19 15.03
N ALA A 131 -10.65 -11.98 15.90
CA ALA A 131 -10.87 -11.40 17.23
C ALA A 131 -11.52 -10.02 17.20
N ARG A 132 -11.09 -9.14 16.29
CA ARG A 132 -11.67 -7.81 16.12
C ARG A 132 -13.14 -7.89 15.71
N ARG A 133 -13.50 -8.86 14.88
CA ARG A 133 -14.89 -9.09 14.45
C ARG A 133 -15.74 -9.63 15.59
N THR A 134 -15.30 -10.69 16.26
CA THR A 134 -16.11 -11.37 17.28
C THR A 134 -16.12 -10.68 18.63
N GLY A 135 -15.18 -9.77 18.90
CA GLY A 135 -14.91 -9.23 20.24
C GLY A 135 -14.28 -10.27 21.18
N ASP A 136 -13.89 -11.44 20.68
CA ASP A 136 -13.31 -12.53 21.46
C ASP A 136 -11.83 -12.73 21.12
N ALA A 137 -10.94 -12.45 22.08
CA ALA A 137 -9.50 -12.63 21.94
C ALA A 137 -9.10 -14.07 21.60
N ALA A 138 -9.91 -15.07 21.96
CA ALA A 138 -9.68 -16.47 21.61
C ALA A 138 -9.90 -16.77 20.11
N CYS A 139 -10.47 -15.83 19.36
CA CYS A 139 -10.54 -15.88 17.89
C CYS A 139 -9.31 -15.27 17.20
N GLY A 140 -8.40 -14.64 17.94
CA GLY A 140 -7.12 -14.16 17.43
C GLY A 140 -6.02 -15.19 17.69
N PHE A 141 -4.92 -15.12 16.96
CA PHE A 141 -3.77 -16.01 17.17
C PHE A 141 -2.46 -15.25 17.02
N ARG A 142 -1.45 -15.66 17.79
CA ARG A 142 -0.14 -15.01 17.84
C ARG A 142 0.98 -16.00 18.08
N ALA A 143 2.15 -15.70 17.53
CA ALA A 143 3.40 -16.36 17.81
C ALA A 143 4.34 -15.38 18.53
N ARG A 144 5.13 -15.88 19.49
CA ARG A 144 6.21 -15.12 20.12
C ARG A 144 7.45 -15.99 20.25
N THR A 145 8.60 -15.43 19.92
CA THR A 145 9.89 -16.10 20.12
C THR A 145 10.91 -15.11 20.69
N GLU A 146 11.75 -15.59 21.59
CA GLU A 146 12.81 -14.82 22.22
C GLU A 146 14.12 -15.59 22.09
N PHE A 147 15.19 -14.90 21.68
CA PHE A 147 16.49 -15.52 21.46
C PHE A 147 17.63 -14.52 21.64
N ALA A 148 18.83 -15.04 21.91
CA ALA A 148 20.04 -14.24 22.11
C ALA A 148 20.61 -13.76 20.78
N GLY A 149 21.41 -12.68 20.82
CA GLY A 149 22.05 -12.11 19.63
C GLY A 149 23.09 -13.03 18.96
N ASP A 150 23.54 -14.09 19.66
CA ASP A 150 24.44 -15.13 19.14
C ASP A 150 23.71 -16.43 18.74
N ASP A 151 22.38 -16.44 18.77
CA ASP A 151 21.56 -17.55 18.26
C ASP A 151 21.11 -17.30 16.81
N PHE A 152 21.87 -17.86 15.87
CA PHE A 152 21.61 -17.74 14.43
C PHE A 152 20.69 -18.85 13.87
N SER A 153 20.09 -19.67 14.74
CA SER A 153 19.14 -20.69 14.31
C SER A 153 17.86 -20.06 13.78
N ARG A 154 17.26 -20.69 12.77
CA ARG A 154 15.96 -20.24 12.24
C ARG A 154 14.86 -20.58 13.23
N LYS A 155 14.03 -19.61 13.59
CA LYS A 155 12.89 -19.78 14.49
C LYS A 155 11.59 -19.75 13.70
N ALA A 156 10.78 -20.80 13.82
CA ALA A 156 9.42 -20.79 13.28
C ALA A 156 8.50 -19.98 14.20
N LEU A 157 7.64 -19.15 13.60
CA LEU A 157 6.65 -18.35 14.31
C LEU A 157 5.33 -19.12 14.33
N LEU A 158 5.20 -20.05 15.28
CA LEU A 158 4.05 -20.94 15.41
C LEU A 158 2.97 -20.28 16.28
N ALA A 159 1.86 -19.89 15.68
CA ALA A 159 0.82 -19.12 16.33
C ALA A 159 -0.31 -19.98 16.86
N PHE A 160 -0.82 -19.62 18.04
CA PHE A 160 -2.01 -20.20 18.64
C PHE A 160 -2.87 -19.13 19.32
N SER A 161 -4.11 -19.49 19.66
CA SER A 161 -5.06 -18.54 20.25
C SER A 161 -4.92 -18.44 21.77
N PRO A 162 -4.63 -17.24 22.31
CA PRO A 162 -4.69 -17.02 23.76
C PRO A 162 -6.14 -17.11 24.23
N HIS A 163 -6.40 -17.85 25.30
CA HIS A 163 -7.75 -18.08 25.80
C HIS A 163 -7.77 -18.26 27.32
N THR A 164 -8.92 -17.98 27.93
CA THR A 164 -9.22 -18.38 29.32
C THR A 164 -9.92 -19.74 29.35
N SER A 165 -10.13 -20.32 30.53
CA SER A 165 -10.82 -21.61 30.70
C SER A 165 -12.28 -21.61 30.22
N GLN A 166 -12.89 -20.45 30.00
CA GLN A 166 -14.27 -20.30 29.54
C GLN A 166 -14.38 -20.07 28.03
N GLN A 167 -13.26 -19.87 27.34
CA GLN A 167 -13.21 -19.56 25.91
C GLN A 167 -12.73 -20.76 25.11
N GLN A 168 -13.19 -20.84 23.87
CA GLN A 168 -12.73 -21.85 22.90
C GLN A 168 -11.67 -21.22 21.99
N PRO A 169 -10.42 -21.70 21.99
CA PRO A 169 -9.38 -21.17 21.11
C PRO A 169 -9.68 -21.54 19.65
N LEU A 170 -9.54 -20.58 18.74
CA LEU A 170 -9.66 -20.82 17.29
C LEU A 170 -8.52 -21.69 16.76
N VAL A 171 -7.30 -21.37 17.17
CA VAL A 171 -6.09 -22.11 16.83
C VAL A 171 -5.57 -22.81 18.08
N TYR A 172 -5.49 -24.15 18.03
CA TYR A 172 -4.97 -24.95 19.13
C TYR A 172 -3.45 -24.88 19.24
N GLU A 173 -2.91 -24.91 20.47
CA GLU A 173 -1.46 -24.90 20.71
C GLU A 173 -0.73 -26.10 20.08
N HIS A 174 -1.37 -27.28 20.05
CA HIS A 174 -0.79 -28.49 19.46
C HIS A 174 -0.89 -28.55 17.92
N ASN A 175 -1.69 -27.67 17.31
CA ASN A 175 -1.85 -27.52 15.85
C ASN A 175 -1.75 -26.03 15.46
N PRO A 176 -0.57 -25.42 15.60
CA PRO A 176 -0.40 -23.98 15.38
C PRO A 176 -0.40 -23.62 13.89
N ILE A 177 -0.75 -22.36 13.58
CA ILE A 177 -0.59 -21.78 12.24
C ILE A 177 0.82 -21.19 12.12
N PRO A 178 1.61 -21.53 11.08
CA PRO A 178 2.90 -20.89 10.85
C PRO A 178 2.74 -19.47 10.28
N LEU A 179 3.24 -18.45 10.99
CA LEU A 179 3.26 -17.05 10.56
C LEU A 179 4.63 -16.62 10.01
N GLY A 180 5.34 -17.57 9.42
CA GLY A 180 6.67 -17.37 8.84
C GLY A 180 7.80 -17.76 9.78
N THR A 181 8.99 -17.18 9.54
CA THR A 181 10.19 -17.47 10.32
C THR A 181 11.01 -16.22 10.57
N VAL A 182 11.78 -16.24 11.66
CA VAL A 182 12.74 -15.18 11.99
C VAL A 182 14.11 -15.77 12.31
N ARG A 183 15.16 -15.01 12.03
CA ARG A 183 16.55 -15.39 12.29
C ARG A 183 17.43 -14.15 12.48
N ALA A 184 18.31 -14.15 13.47
CA ALA A 184 19.47 -13.26 13.46
C ALA A 184 20.48 -13.75 12.42
N VAL A 185 20.92 -12.85 11.55
CA VAL A 185 21.98 -13.13 10.57
C VAL A 185 23.30 -13.18 11.32
N ARG A 186 24.12 -14.19 11.03
CA ARG A 186 25.46 -14.30 11.59
C ARG A 186 26.36 -13.20 11.02
N PRO A 187 26.81 -12.22 11.82
CA PRO A 187 27.72 -11.20 11.33
C PRO A 187 29.12 -11.80 11.13
N VAL A 188 29.80 -11.37 10.07
CA VAL A 188 31.15 -11.82 9.73
C VAL A 188 32.03 -10.60 9.49
N ARG A 189 33.26 -10.61 9.98
CA ARG A 189 34.22 -9.53 9.67
C ARG A 189 34.66 -9.66 8.21
N PRO A 190 34.67 -8.58 7.44
CA PRO A 190 35.21 -8.61 6.09
C PRO A 190 36.70 -8.98 6.14
N ASP A 191 37.15 -9.85 5.23
CA ASP A 191 38.57 -10.12 5.05
C ASP A 191 39.26 -8.84 4.50
N SER A 192 40.44 -8.52 5.04
CA SER A 192 41.16 -7.27 4.72
C SER A 192 41.57 -7.12 3.25
N ASP A 193 41.54 -8.21 2.49
CA ASP A 193 42.02 -8.31 1.11
C ASP A 193 40.90 -8.28 0.05
N GLU A 194 39.62 -8.26 0.44
CA GLU A 194 38.51 -8.12 -0.51
C GLU A 194 38.28 -6.66 -0.91
N ALA A 195 37.95 -6.43 -2.19
CA ALA A 195 37.41 -5.15 -2.63
C ALA A 195 36.21 -4.77 -1.74
N LYS A 196 36.06 -3.48 -1.40
CA LYS A 196 34.98 -2.99 -0.51
C LYS A 196 33.66 -3.70 -0.83
N PRO A 197 33.09 -4.48 0.11
CA PRO A 197 31.93 -5.31 -0.17
C PRO A 197 30.72 -4.43 -0.50
N LEU A 198 29.79 -4.95 -1.31
CA LEU A 198 28.55 -4.26 -1.69
C LEU A 198 27.64 -3.95 -0.49
N ALA A 199 27.82 -4.68 0.62
CA ALA A 199 27.22 -4.39 1.92
C ALA A 199 28.17 -4.90 3.01
N ASP A 200 28.23 -4.22 4.17
CA ASP A 200 29.06 -4.64 5.30
C ASP A 200 28.49 -5.94 5.93
N PRO A 201 29.21 -7.08 5.87
CA PRO A 201 28.74 -8.34 6.44
C PRO A 201 28.79 -8.39 7.98
N SER A 202 29.43 -7.40 8.62
CA SER A 202 29.58 -7.34 10.08
C SER A 202 28.40 -6.67 10.78
N THR A 203 27.54 -5.96 10.05
CA THR A 203 26.34 -5.32 10.59
C THR A 203 25.35 -6.36 11.12
N LEU A 204 24.84 -6.11 12.32
CA LEU A 204 23.81 -6.93 12.95
C LEU A 204 22.48 -6.77 12.21
N ARG A 205 21.96 -7.90 11.71
CA ARG A 205 20.74 -7.99 10.94
C ARG A 205 19.81 -9.04 11.50
N LEU A 206 18.51 -8.78 11.39
CA LEU A 206 17.46 -9.76 11.60
C LEU A 206 16.67 -9.93 10.31
N ARG A 207 16.47 -11.18 9.88
CA ARG A 207 15.64 -11.50 8.73
C ARG A 207 14.28 -12.00 9.17
N PHE A 208 13.24 -11.44 8.59
CA PHE A 208 11.89 -12.00 8.63
C PHE A 208 11.53 -12.63 7.28
N THR A 209 11.11 -13.89 7.27
CA THR A 209 10.52 -14.55 6.09
C THR A 209 9.02 -14.72 6.34
N PRO A 210 8.14 -14.15 5.49
CA PRO A 210 6.71 -14.29 5.65
C PRO A 210 6.25 -15.74 5.41
N PRO A 211 5.01 -16.09 5.80
CA PRO A 211 4.42 -17.38 5.47
C PRO A 211 4.01 -17.46 3.99
N ALA A 212 3.42 -18.58 3.60
CA ALA A 212 3.19 -18.93 2.21
C ALA A 212 1.99 -18.21 1.57
N GLY A 213 1.09 -17.64 2.37
CA GLY A 213 -0.18 -17.09 1.88
C GLY A 213 -1.29 -18.15 1.87
N GLU A 214 -1.29 -19.05 2.84
CA GLU A 214 -2.24 -20.14 2.95
C GLU A 214 -3.49 -19.76 3.73
N VAL A 215 -4.54 -20.56 3.51
CA VAL A 215 -5.84 -20.45 4.15
C VAL A 215 -6.06 -21.65 5.06
N TYR A 216 -6.64 -21.43 6.24
CA TYR A 216 -6.89 -22.41 7.29
C TYR A 216 -8.36 -22.37 7.70
N GLY A 217 -8.92 -23.53 8.03
CA GLY A 217 -10.34 -23.64 8.40
C GLY A 217 -10.62 -24.82 9.32
N PRO A 218 -11.85 -24.96 9.82
CA PRO A 218 -12.25 -26.14 10.58
C PRO A 218 -12.33 -27.42 9.69
N PRO A 219 -12.33 -28.62 10.29
CA PRO A 219 -12.39 -29.91 9.56
C PRO A 219 -13.53 -30.05 8.53
N ASP A 220 -14.68 -29.43 8.79
CA ASP A 220 -15.87 -29.46 7.95
C ASP A 220 -15.86 -28.43 6.82
N THR A 221 -14.92 -27.47 6.84
CA THR A 221 -14.84 -26.37 5.88
C THR A 221 -13.99 -26.76 4.67
N ALA A 222 -14.43 -27.81 3.98
CA ALA A 222 -13.75 -28.32 2.81
C ALA A 222 -14.16 -27.56 1.53
N PHE A 223 -15.46 -27.31 1.37
CA PHE A 223 -16.04 -26.87 0.12
C PHE A 223 -17.15 -25.84 0.33
N GLY A 224 -17.24 -24.87 -0.57
CA GLY A 224 -18.26 -23.81 -0.56
C GLY A 224 -18.88 -23.63 -1.94
N PRO A 225 -20.20 -23.42 -2.04
CA PRO A 225 -20.80 -23.08 -3.32
C PRO A 225 -20.46 -21.63 -3.69
N ALA A 226 -20.24 -21.37 -4.97
CA ALA A 226 -20.36 -20.05 -5.55
C ALA A 226 -21.78 -19.49 -5.26
N THR A 227 -21.93 -18.17 -5.30
CA THR A 227 -23.19 -17.51 -4.91
C THR A 227 -24.43 -18.20 -5.49
N LEU A 228 -25.39 -18.48 -4.61
CA LEU A 228 -26.70 -19.06 -4.94
C LEU A 228 -27.73 -17.98 -5.26
N ALA A 229 -27.33 -16.71 -5.31
CA ALA A 229 -28.22 -15.64 -5.69
C ALA A 229 -28.56 -15.73 -7.18
N VAL A 230 -29.85 -15.58 -7.50
CA VAL A 230 -30.35 -15.57 -8.88
C VAL A 230 -29.76 -14.33 -9.59
N PRO A 231 -29.26 -14.44 -10.83
CA PRO A 231 -28.84 -13.28 -11.62
C PRO A 231 -29.89 -12.15 -11.55
N GLY A 232 -29.48 -10.96 -11.12
CA GLY A 232 -30.37 -9.81 -10.92
C GLY A 232 -30.83 -9.55 -9.48
N TYR A 233 -30.45 -10.38 -8.50
CA TYR A 233 -30.48 -9.96 -7.09
C TYR A 233 -29.40 -8.91 -6.83
N LYS A 234 -29.65 -8.01 -5.87
CA LYS A 234 -28.85 -6.80 -5.57
C LYS A 234 -27.33 -7.02 -5.77
N ASN A 235 -26.79 -6.46 -6.84
CA ASN A 235 -25.35 -6.50 -7.16
C ASN A 235 -24.74 -7.86 -7.54
N ASP A 236 -25.48 -8.77 -8.17
CA ASP A 236 -24.89 -10.00 -8.71
C ASP A 236 -24.65 -9.95 -10.24
N PRO A 237 -23.52 -10.50 -10.72
CA PRO A 237 -23.21 -10.53 -12.14
C PRO A 237 -24.24 -11.29 -12.95
N PRO A 238 -24.47 -10.91 -14.24
CA PRO A 238 -25.45 -11.54 -15.11
C PRO A 238 -25.08 -13.01 -15.42
N LYS A 239 -23.82 -13.37 -15.16
CA LYS A 239 -23.24 -14.70 -15.22
C LYS A 239 -22.44 -14.92 -13.95
N SER A 240 -22.93 -15.77 -13.06
CA SER A 240 -22.16 -16.34 -11.95
C SER A 240 -21.84 -17.79 -12.28
N GLU A 241 -20.81 -18.37 -11.64
CA GLU A 241 -20.56 -19.81 -11.67
C GLU A 241 -21.60 -20.58 -10.80
N TYR A 242 -22.87 -20.15 -10.83
CA TYR A 242 -23.95 -20.51 -9.94
C TYR A 242 -23.90 -21.98 -9.47
N GLY A 243 -23.82 -22.18 -8.16
CA GLY A 243 -23.83 -23.51 -7.55
C GLY A 243 -22.57 -24.35 -7.79
N ARG A 244 -21.54 -23.83 -8.49
CA ARG A 244 -20.25 -24.50 -8.57
C ARG A 244 -19.65 -24.60 -7.17
N ILE A 245 -19.19 -25.79 -6.83
CA ILE A 245 -18.55 -26.04 -5.54
C ILE A 245 -17.04 -25.83 -5.72
N HIS A 246 -16.47 -24.98 -4.88
CA HIS A 246 -15.04 -24.70 -4.83
C HIS A 246 -14.44 -25.28 -3.56
N GLU A 247 -13.21 -25.78 -3.64
CA GLU A 247 -12.43 -26.04 -2.44
C GLU A 247 -12.10 -24.71 -1.77
N ILE A 248 -12.40 -24.60 -0.47
CA ILE A 248 -12.10 -23.41 0.33
C ILE A 248 -10.76 -23.58 1.03
N VAL A 249 -10.57 -24.74 1.68
CA VAL A 249 -9.39 -25.04 2.50
C VAL A 249 -8.83 -26.40 2.09
N PRO A 250 -7.52 -26.48 1.78
CA PRO A 250 -6.90 -27.75 1.44
C PRO A 250 -6.84 -28.68 2.66
N PRO A 251 -6.89 -30.02 2.49
CA PRO A 251 -7.02 -30.98 3.60
C PRO A 251 -6.04 -30.78 4.76
N GLN A 252 -4.78 -30.44 4.46
CA GLN A 252 -3.74 -30.25 5.48
C GLN A 252 -3.96 -29.01 6.39
N ASN A 253 -4.79 -28.05 5.97
CA ASN A 253 -5.04 -26.81 6.70
C ASN A 253 -6.40 -26.78 7.40
N ARG A 254 -7.12 -27.92 7.41
CA ARG A 254 -8.42 -28.07 8.08
C ARG A 254 -8.26 -28.40 9.56
N ILE A 255 -7.58 -27.52 10.28
CA ILE A 255 -7.07 -27.75 11.65
C ILE A 255 -7.72 -26.88 12.73
N LEU A 256 -8.61 -25.95 12.36
CA LEU A 256 -9.17 -24.98 13.30
C LEU A 256 -10.31 -25.54 14.14
N ASN A 257 -10.57 -24.90 15.27
CA ASN A 257 -11.69 -25.23 16.14
C ASN A 257 -13.02 -24.75 15.52
N PRO A 258 -13.98 -25.66 15.21
CA PRO A 258 -15.28 -25.27 14.67
C PRO A 258 -16.20 -24.59 15.70
N ASP A 259 -15.89 -24.67 17.00
CA ASP A 259 -16.77 -24.24 18.08
C ASP A 259 -16.52 -22.83 18.61
N THR A 260 -15.81 -22.00 17.85
CA THR A 260 -15.56 -20.60 18.23
C THR A 260 -16.69 -19.66 17.84
N PRO A 261 -16.77 -18.47 18.46
CA PRO A 261 -17.63 -17.39 17.97
C PRO A 261 -17.38 -17.04 16.50
N TRP A 262 -16.16 -17.21 15.99
CA TRP A 262 -15.83 -16.90 14.59
C TRP A 262 -16.54 -17.82 13.61
N SER A 263 -16.58 -19.13 13.86
CA SER A 263 -17.29 -20.10 13.01
C SER A 263 -18.82 -19.93 13.01
N LYS A 264 -19.34 -19.20 14.00
CA LYS A 264 -20.77 -18.90 14.18
C LYS A 264 -21.09 -17.44 13.86
N TRP A 265 -20.09 -16.67 13.41
CA TRP A 265 -20.23 -15.25 13.15
C TRP A 265 -21.14 -15.01 11.95
N ILE A 266 -22.07 -14.06 12.09
CA ILE A 266 -22.98 -13.64 11.02
C ILE A 266 -22.74 -12.16 10.80
N MET A 267 -22.30 -11.80 9.60
CA MET A 267 -21.97 -10.42 9.24
C MET A 267 -23.22 -9.52 9.28
N MET A 268 -24.35 -10.00 8.76
CA MET A 268 -25.60 -9.24 8.60
C MET A 268 -26.47 -9.14 9.86
N THR A 269 -25.87 -9.01 11.06
CA THR A 269 -26.65 -8.86 12.32
C THR A 269 -27.02 -7.42 12.65
N GLY A 270 -26.38 -6.42 12.02
CA GLY A 270 -26.59 -5.00 12.31
C GLY A 270 -26.07 -4.54 13.69
N ILE A 271 -25.32 -5.39 14.40
CA ILE A 271 -24.78 -5.12 15.74
C ILE A 271 -23.39 -4.47 15.66
N HIS A 272 -22.65 -4.72 14.58
CA HIS A 272 -21.32 -4.18 14.33
C HIS A 272 -21.28 -3.57 12.93
N ASP A 273 -20.70 -2.37 12.81
CA ASP A 273 -20.33 -1.81 11.51
C ASP A 273 -19.30 -2.74 10.85
N ASP A 274 -19.42 -2.95 9.55
CA ASP A 274 -18.48 -3.75 8.78
C ASP A 274 -17.05 -3.25 9.02
N PRO A 275 -16.11 -4.08 9.51
CA PRO A 275 -14.74 -3.63 9.66
C PRO A 275 -14.13 -3.49 8.27
N GLU A 276 -13.92 -2.24 7.88
CA GLU A 276 -13.25 -1.90 6.64
C GLU A 276 -11.78 -2.38 6.62
N PRO A 277 -11.30 -2.88 5.46
CA PRO A 277 -12.04 -3.03 4.21
C PRO A 277 -12.89 -4.33 4.15
N HIS A 278 -14.19 -4.19 3.86
CA HIS A 278 -15.13 -5.27 3.48
C HIS A 278 -14.60 -6.24 2.40
N ASP A 279 -13.66 -5.80 1.57
CA ASP A 279 -13.10 -6.54 0.43
C ASP A 279 -12.01 -7.56 0.81
N SER A 280 -11.60 -7.63 2.09
CA SER A 280 -10.94 -8.85 2.61
C SER A 280 -12.01 -9.91 2.89
N TYR A 281 -12.70 -10.31 1.82
CA TYR A 281 -13.92 -11.09 1.84
C TYR A 281 -13.69 -12.51 2.40
N ASP A 282 -14.00 -12.69 3.69
CA ASP A 282 -13.87 -13.95 4.43
C ASP A 282 -15.20 -14.74 4.53
N GLY A 283 -16.24 -14.33 3.78
CA GLY A 283 -17.55 -14.99 3.72
C GLY A 283 -17.89 -15.44 2.31
N ALA A 284 -19.03 -16.10 2.11
CA ALA A 284 -19.63 -16.25 0.79
C ALA A 284 -21.06 -15.72 0.79
N ARG A 285 -21.50 -15.15 -0.34
CA ARG A 285 -22.88 -14.70 -0.59
C ARG A 285 -23.75 -15.93 -0.82
N VAL A 286 -23.86 -16.76 0.22
CA VAL A 286 -24.58 -18.05 0.26
C VAL A 286 -25.69 -18.01 1.32
N GLY A 287 -26.29 -16.84 1.56
CA GLY A 287 -27.39 -16.66 2.50
C GLY A 287 -27.19 -15.46 3.42
N ASN A 288 -27.02 -15.72 4.71
CA ASN A 288 -26.92 -14.73 5.79
C ASN A 288 -25.51 -14.15 6.00
N ASP A 289 -24.59 -14.32 5.05
CA ASP A 289 -23.16 -13.94 5.17
C ASP A 289 -22.52 -14.47 6.47
N GLN A 290 -22.80 -15.75 6.77
CA GLN A 290 -22.16 -16.47 7.86
C GLN A 290 -20.70 -16.76 7.52
N SER A 291 -19.81 -16.56 8.49
CA SER A 291 -18.41 -16.94 8.42
C SER A 291 -18.27 -18.45 8.25
N TRP A 292 -17.34 -18.86 7.38
CA TRP A 292 -16.92 -20.25 7.26
C TRP A 292 -15.93 -20.69 8.35
N GLY A 293 -15.64 -19.83 9.34
CA GLY A 293 -14.62 -20.10 10.36
C GLY A 293 -13.19 -20.08 9.82
N VAL A 294 -13.00 -19.54 8.61
CA VAL A 294 -11.73 -19.51 7.88
C VAL A 294 -10.89 -18.31 8.28
N VAL A 295 -9.56 -18.49 8.30
CA VAL A 295 -8.56 -17.42 8.44
C VAL A 295 -7.40 -17.67 7.49
N ASP A 296 -6.59 -16.65 7.23
CA ASP A 296 -5.33 -16.76 6.48
C ASP A 296 -4.11 -16.65 7.41
N ASP A 297 -2.92 -16.87 6.87
CA ASP A 297 -1.64 -16.69 7.56
C ASP A 297 -1.10 -15.25 7.48
N THR A 298 -1.90 -14.27 7.04
CA THR A 298 -1.48 -12.86 7.13
C THR A 298 -1.33 -12.44 8.58
N SER A 299 -0.34 -11.60 8.86
CA SER A 299 -0.05 -11.11 10.20
C SER A 299 0.65 -9.75 10.18
N ASP A 300 0.57 -9.09 11.32
CA ASP A 300 1.41 -7.94 11.66
C ASP A 300 2.13 -8.22 12.99
N GLY A 301 3.21 -7.47 13.26
CA GLY A 301 4.03 -7.74 14.42
C GLY A 301 5.06 -6.67 14.78
N VAL A 302 5.77 -6.96 15.85
CA VAL A 302 6.84 -6.15 16.42
C VAL A 302 8.10 -6.99 16.54
N ILE A 303 9.21 -6.42 16.08
CA ILE A 303 10.55 -6.89 16.37
C ILE A 303 11.14 -5.94 17.42
N GLU A 304 11.57 -6.47 18.55
CA GLU A 304 12.28 -5.73 19.58
C GLU A 304 13.71 -6.27 19.71
N ALA A 305 14.69 -5.37 19.68
CA ALA A 305 16.06 -5.66 20.10
C ALA A 305 16.34 -4.93 21.40
N THR A 306 16.94 -5.63 22.35
CA THR A 306 17.43 -5.09 23.60
C THR A 306 18.96 -5.17 23.60
N LEU A 307 19.64 -4.06 23.90
CA LEU A 307 21.08 -4.02 24.16
C LEU A 307 21.33 -3.63 25.62
N SER A 308 22.11 -4.43 26.34
CA SER A 308 22.56 -4.10 27.70
C SER A 308 23.95 -3.44 27.63
N VAL A 309 24.06 -2.16 27.99
CA VAL A 309 25.30 -1.37 27.92
C VAL A 309 25.40 -0.42 29.12
N GLY A 310 26.55 -0.37 29.78
CA GLY A 310 26.77 0.58 30.90
C GLY A 310 25.83 0.43 32.10
N GLY A 311 25.20 -0.74 32.27
CA GLY A 311 24.16 -0.95 33.29
C GLY A 311 22.76 -0.49 32.88
N GLU A 312 22.61 0.05 31.66
CA GLU A 312 21.35 0.47 31.06
C GLU A 312 20.86 -0.56 30.04
N ARG A 313 19.54 -0.54 29.79
CA ARG A 313 18.88 -1.37 28.80
C ARG A 313 18.32 -0.46 27.70
N LEU A 314 18.96 -0.46 26.55
CA LEU A 314 18.48 0.25 25.36
C LEU A 314 17.56 -0.68 24.55
N ILE A 315 16.52 -0.12 23.94
CA ILE A 315 15.47 -0.88 23.24
C ILE A 315 15.23 -0.27 21.86
N ALA A 316 15.41 -1.07 20.81
CA ALA A 316 15.01 -0.75 19.44
C ALA A 316 13.74 -1.52 19.07
N ARG A 317 12.84 -0.89 18.31
CA ARG A 317 11.61 -1.53 17.81
C ARG A 317 11.42 -1.31 16.32
N ALA A 318 10.95 -2.34 15.63
CA ALA A 318 10.49 -2.26 14.26
C ALA A 318 9.11 -2.92 14.09
N ARG A 319 8.37 -2.50 13.07
CA ARG A 319 7.09 -3.09 12.66
C ARG A 319 7.26 -3.96 11.43
N ILE A 320 6.59 -5.11 11.43
CA ILE A 320 6.51 -5.99 10.28
C ILE A 320 5.05 -6.22 9.91
N PHE A 321 4.75 -6.14 8.63
CA PHE A 321 3.44 -6.44 8.08
C PHE A 321 3.61 -7.47 6.98
N THR A 322 2.71 -8.45 6.89
CA THR A 322 2.63 -9.32 5.71
C THR A 322 1.50 -8.85 4.81
N GLY A 323 1.81 -8.59 3.55
CA GLY A 323 0.84 -8.26 2.52
C GLY A 323 0.80 -9.31 1.40
N PRO A 324 -0.23 -9.26 0.53
CA PRO A 324 -0.25 -10.06 -0.68
C PRO A 324 0.93 -9.71 -1.59
N PRO A 325 1.33 -10.62 -2.51
CA PRO A 325 2.32 -10.31 -3.54
C PRO A 325 2.00 -9.03 -4.30
N ASP A 326 3.04 -8.30 -4.69
CA ASP A 326 2.89 -7.16 -5.61
C ASP A 326 2.92 -7.68 -7.06
N PHE A 327 1.77 -7.62 -7.74
CA PHE A 327 1.60 -8.12 -9.10
C PHE A 327 1.88 -7.07 -10.18
N ALA A 328 2.06 -5.81 -9.80
CA ALA A 328 2.41 -4.72 -10.72
C ALA A 328 3.48 -3.81 -10.09
N PRO A 329 4.66 -4.36 -9.76
CA PRO A 329 5.69 -3.66 -9.01
C PRO A 329 6.33 -2.49 -9.79
N ASP A 330 6.07 -2.37 -11.08
CA ASP A 330 6.45 -1.26 -11.96
C ASP A 330 5.38 -0.14 -12.01
N CYS A 331 4.25 -0.32 -11.32
CA CYS A 331 3.16 0.65 -11.26
C CYS A 331 2.95 1.11 -9.81
N ARG A 332 3.27 2.36 -9.51
CA ARG A 332 3.22 2.89 -8.16
C ARG A 332 1.80 3.34 -7.81
N PRO A 333 1.40 3.19 -6.54
CA PRO A 333 0.07 3.61 -6.10
C PRO A 333 -0.05 5.14 -6.15
N PHE A 334 -1.22 5.62 -6.58
CA PHE A 334 -1.57 7.05 -6.57
C PHE A 334 -1.34 7.71 -5.20
N TYR A 335 -1.63 6.96 -4.13
CA TYR A 335 -1.46 7.36 -2.74
C TYR A 335 -0.72 6.23 -2.01
N SER A 336 0.43 6.53 -1.41
CA SER A 336 1.28 5.56 -0.71
C SER A 336 1.28 5.78 0.81
N LEU A 337 1.80 4.80 1.56
CA LEU A 337 2.00 4.92 3.01
C LEU A 337 3.01 6.03 3.35
N GLU A 338 4.00 6.26 2.50
CA GLU A 338 4.95 7.36 2.68
C GLU A 338 4.25 8.72 2.58
N ASP A 339 3.32 8.87 1.63
CA ASP A 339 2.55 10.11 1.49
C ASP A 339 1.66 10.36 2.73
N ASP A 340 1.10 9.30 3.33
CA ASP A 340 0.29 9.37 4.55
C ASP A 340 1.12 9.77 5.77
N LEU A 341 2.33 9.22 5.91
CA LEU A 341 3.27 9.59 6.97
C LEU A 341 3.77 11.04 6.79
N ALA A 342 4.13 11.41 5.57
CA ALA A 342 4.56 12.76 5.23
C ALA A 342 3.46 13.81 5.51
N ASP A 343 2.19 13.51 5.25
CA ASP A 343 1.08 14.45 5.52
C ASP A 343 0.84 14.68 7.02
N ARG A 344 1.23 13.71 7.87
CA ARG A 344 1.15 13.79 9.34
C ARG A 344 2.31 14.56 9.94
N ASP A 345 3.53 14.28 9.47
CA ASP A 345 4.76 14.71 10.14
C ASP A 345 5.39 15.95 9.49
N LEU A 346 5.17 16.17 8.18
CA LEU A 346 5.78 17.29 7.45
C LEU A 346 4.81 18.46 7.29
N SER A 347 5.38 19.65 7.16
CA SER A 347 4.63 20.88 6.91
C SER A 347 4.08 20.94 5.48
N LEU A 348 3.01 21.72 5.29
CA LEU A 348 2.52 22.06 3.96
C LEU A 348 3.60 22.81 3.17
N VAL A 349 3.71 22.49 1.89
CA VAL A 349 4.71 23.10 1.00
C VAL A 349 4.06 24.20 0.16
N SER A 350 4.59 25.41 0.28
CA SER A 350 4.33 26.50 -0.68
C SER A 350 5.50 26.60 -1.64
N VAL A 351 5.21 26.72 -2.93
CA VAL A 351 6.22 26.73 -3.99
C VAL A 351 6.82 28.13 -4.12
N THR A 352 8.16 28.20 -4.11
CA THR A 352 8.98 29.39 -4.28
C THR A 352 10.09 29.10 -5.29
N ASP A 353 10.83 30.13 -5.71
CA ASP A 353 12.00 29.96 -6.59
C ASP A 353 13.02 28.96 -5.99
N ASP A 354 13.22 29.03 -4.67
CA ASP A 354 14.21 28.21 -3.95
C ASP A 354 13.89 26.72 -3.95
N ASN A 355 12.60 26.34 -3.93
CA ASN A 355 12.17 24.94 -3.86
C ASN A 355 11.49 24.44 -5.15
N TYR A 356 11.48 25.25 -6.21
CA TYR A 356 10.76 24.96 -7.44
C TYR A 356 11.13 23.60 -8.05
N LEU A 357 12.42 23.23 -8.04
CA LEU A 357 12.88 21.98 -8.65
C LEU A 357 12.35 20.75 -7.90
N ASP A 358 12.38 20.78 -6.57
CA ASP A 358 11.86 19.69 -5.73
C ASP A 358 10.34 19.60 -5.83
N ALA A 359 9.65 20.76 -5.78
CA ALA A 359 8.21 20.85 -5.97
C ALA A 359 7.78 20.31 -7.35
N LYS A 360 8.52 20.64 -8.40
CA LYS A 360 8.29 20.13 -9.76
C LYS A 360 8.45 18.61 -9.80
N ALA A 361 9.51 18.07 -9.23
CA ALA A 361 9.76 16.63 -9.22
C ALA A 361 8.62 15.87 -8.54
N GLU A 362 8.15 16.37 -7.39
CA GLU A 362 7.03 15.76 -6.66
C GLU A 362 5.69 15.89 -7.43
N VAL A 363 5.40 17.03 -8.05
CA VAL A 363 4.18 17.19 -8.87
C VAL A 363 4.20 16.29 -10.11
N VAL A 364 5.32 16.22 -10.82
CA VAL A 364 5.49 15.31 -11.98
C VAL A 364 5.27 13.86 -11.54
N ASP A 365 5.83 13.50 -10.38
CA ASP A 365 5.66 12.17 -9.81
C ASP A 365 4.20 11.82 -9.51
N ILE A 366 3.42 12.73 -8.93
CA ILE A 366 1.98 12.55 -8.69
C ILE A 366 1.22 12.22 -9.98
N PHE A 367 1.49 12.94 -11.08
CA PHE A 367 0.80 12.71 -12.36
C PHE A 367 1.24 11.41 -13.03
N ARG A 368 2.49 10.97 -12.84
CA ARG A 368 2.96 9.65 -13.28
C ARG A 368 2.27 8.53 -12.52
N ARG A 369 2.20 8.62 -11.18
CA ARG A 369 1.46 7.66 -10.34
C ARG A 369 -0.02 7.59 -10.69
N ALA A 370 -0.61 8.72 -11.09
CA ALA A 370 -1.98 8.76 -11.58
C ALA A 370 -2.17 7.96 -12.88
N PHE A 371 -1.25 8.08 -13.84
CA PHE A 371 -1.26 7.24 -15.05
C PHE A 371 -1.06 5.76 -14.71
N GLU A 372 -0.05 5.45 -13.88
CA GLU A 372 0.29 4.08 -13.47
C GLU A 372 -0.91 3.38 -12.82
N THR A 373 -1.56 4.02 -11.84
CA THR A 373 -2.76 3.48 -11.18
C THR A 373 -3.95 3.38 -12.15
N ASN A 374 -4.23 4.43 -12.93
CA ASN A 374 -5.34 4.42 -13.89
C ASN A 374 -5.17 3.36 -15.00
N SER A 375 -3.93 2.98 -15.31
CA SER A 375 -3.63 1.99 -16.34
C SER A 375 -4.04 0.56 -15.94
N LEU A 376 -4.16 0.30 -14.63
CA LEU A 376 -4.44 -1.00 -14.03
C LEU A 376 -5.91 -1.22 -13.67
N ILE A 377 -6.74 -0.17 -13.72
CA ILE A 377 -8.14 -0.24 -13.30
C ILE A 377 -9.12 -0.29 -14.47
N ASN A 378 -10.31 -0.83 -14.21
CA ASN A 378 -11.48 -0.68 -15.06
C ASN A 378 -12.30 0.53 -14.58
N LEU A 379 -12.07 1.68 -15.20
CA LEU A 379 -12.71 2.94 -14.80
C LEU A 379 -14.23 2.93 -15.07
N ASP A 380 -14.68 2.22 -16.10
CA ASP A 380 -16.10 2.11 -16.43
C ASP A 380 -16.86 1.40 -15.29
N ASP A 381 -16.27 0.34 -14.75
CA ASP A 381 -16.82 -0.43 -13.61
C ASP A 381 -16.77 0.38 -12.30
N ILE A 382 -15.63 0.99 -11.98
CA ILE A 382 -15.47 1.83 -10.77
C ILE A 382 -16.45 3.02 -10.81
N ARG A 383 -16.66 3.63 -11.99
CA ARG A 383 -17.67 4.67 -12.19
C ARG A 383 -19.07 4.14 -11.91
N ALA A 384 -19.43 2.99 -12.46
CA ALA A 384 -20.75 2.42 -12.25
C ALA A 384 -21.02 2.14 -10.77
N GLN A 385 -20.02 1.63 -10.05
CA GLN A 385 -20.10 1.41 -8.61
C GLN A 385 -20.25 2.73 -7.84
N GLY A 386 -19.40 3.73 -8.11
CA GLY A 386 -19.49 5.04 -7.44
C GLY A 386 -20.82 5.77 -7.69
N LEU A 387 -21.42 5.64 -8.88
CA LEU A 387 -22.76 6.19 -9.16
C LEU A 387 -23.85 5.47 -8.35
N LYS A 388 -23.72 4.15 -8.16
CA LYS A 388 -24.62 3.38 -7.32
C LYS A 388 -24.50 3.78 -5.85
N ASP A 389 -23.28 3.98 -5.37
CA ASP A 389 -23.02 4.39 -4.00
C ASP A 389 -23.60 5.79 -3.74
N ASN A 390 -23.41 6.72 -4.69
CA ASN A 390 -24.06 8.03 -4.67
C ASN A 390 -25.59 7.93 -4.64
N ALA A 391 -26.20 7.10 -5.48
CA ALA A 391 -27.66 6.92 -5.50
C ALA A 391 -28.18 6.35 -4.17
N SER A 392 -27.42 5.42 -3.57
CA SER A 392 -27.75 4.79 -2.29
C SER A 392 -27.66 5.82 -1.16
N LEU A 393 -26.57 6.59 -1.11
CA LEU A 393 -26.37 7.65 -0.13
C LEU A 393 -27.45 8.74 -0.25
N GLN A 394 -27.79 9.15 -1.48
CA GLN A 394 -28.85 10.11 -1.73
C GLN A 394 -30.21 9.61 -1.23
N ALA A 395 -30.54 8.33 -1.47
CA ALA A 395 -31.77 7.73 -1.00
C ALA A 395 -31.83 7.62 0.53
N GLN A 396 -30.72 7.24 1.17
CA GLN A 396 -30.62 7.13 2.64
C GLN A 396 -30.76 8.49 3.33
N THR A 397 -30.11 9.52 2.78
CA THR A 397 -30.09 10.88 3.35
C THR A 397 -31.30 11.73 2.95
N LYS A 398 -32.08 11.28 1.95
CA LYS A 398 -33.24 11.98 1.39
C LYS A 398 -32.91 13.38 0.87
N ILE A 399 -31.66 13.61 0.45
CA ILE A 399 -31.24 14.88 -0.14
C ILE A 399 -31.79 15.01 -1.57
N ALA A 400 -32.42 16.13 -1.88
CA ALA A 400 -32.89 16.39 -3.24
C ALA A 400 -31.69 16.62 -4.19
N PRO A 401 -31.78 16.27 -5.48
CA PRO A 401 -30.79 16.68 -6.47
C PRO A 401 -30.73 18.21 -6.56
N THR A 402 -29.68 18.82 -6.03
CA THR A 402 -29.44 20.27 -6.08
C THR A 402 -28.25 20.59 -7.01
N PRO A 403 -28.18 21.81 -7.57
CA PRO A 403 -27.01 22.24 -8.35
C PRO A 403 -25.72 22.11 -7.53
N GLY A 404 -24.73 21.39 -8.07
CA GLY A 404 -23.44 21.15 -7.41
C GLY A 404 -23.33 19.80 -6.67
N LEU A 405 -24.42 19.02 -6.60
CA LEU A 405 -24.37 17.63 -6.16
C LEU A 405 -23.83 16.74 -7.29
N PRO A 406 -22.91 15.79 -7.02
CA PRO A 406 -22.48 14.83 -8.03
C PRO A 406 -23.65 14.03 -8.63
N SER A 407 -23.58 13.79 -9.94
CA SER A 407 -24.58 12.98 -10.64
C SER A 407 -24.60 11.55 -10.14
N THR A 408 -25.77 10.92 -10.24
CA THR A 408 -26.01 9.52 -9.86
C THR A 408 -26.32 8.63 -11.07
N ASP A 409 -26.21 9.18 -12.28
CA ASP A 409 -26.65 8.57 -13.53
C ASP A 409 -25.67 8.83 -14.70
N ALA A 410 -26.15 8.64 -15.93
CA ALA A 410 -25.36 8.83 -17.15
C ALA A 410 -24.94 10.29 -17.41
N ALA A 411 -25.45 11.27 -16.66
CA ALA A 411 -25.02 12.66 -16.76
C ALA A 411 -23.60 12.88 -16.21
N SER A 412 -23.04 11.88 -15.53
CA SER A 412 -21.69 11.94 -14.97
C SER A 412 -20.57 11.62 -15.97
N MET A 413 -19.42 12.28 -15.82
CA MET A 413 -18.30 12.30 -16.78
C MET A 413 -18.68 12.88 -18.15
N THR A 414 -19.58 13.86 -18.16
CA THR A 414 -19.96 14.58 -19.38
C THR A 414 -19.18 15.90 -19.51
N GLU A 415 -19.37 16.65 -20.60
CA GLU A 415 -18.77 17.99 -20.77
C GLU A 415 -19.09 18.97 -19.61
N LYS A 416 -20.17 18.71 -18.86
CA LYS A 416 -20.55 19.51 -17.69
C LYS A 416 -19.71 19.20 -16.45
N ASP A 417 -19.19 17.98 -16.33
CA ASP A 417 -18.27 17.56 -15.26
C ASP A 417 -16.81 17.73 -15.69
N ALA A 418 -16.55 17.57 -16.99
CA ALA A 418 -15.26 17.65 -17.63
C ALA A 418 -15.25 18.83 -18.62
N VAL A 419 -14.81 20.01 -18.19
CA VAL A 419 -14.60 21.13 -19.11
C VAL A 419 -13.39 20.82 -20.01
N LYS A 420 -13.66 20.12 -21.14
CA LYS A 420 -12.77 19.76 -22.26
C LYS A 420 -11.35 19.32 -21.87
N PRO A 421 -11.00 18.07 -22.17
CA PRO A 421 -9.80 17.77 -22.94
C PRO A 421 -10.19 17.68 -24.43
N ASP A 422 -9.52 18.47 -25.27
CA ASP A 422 -9.73 18.39 -26.71
C ASP A 422 -9.38 16.96 -27.17
N LYS A 423 -10.26 16.34 -27.98
CA LYS A 423 -10.16 15.00 -28.62
C LYS A 423 -10.86 13.79 -27.97
N ILE A 424 -11.75 13.96 -27.00
CA ILE A 424 -12.56 12.85 -26.45
C ILE A 424 -13.95 12.59 -27.10
N PRO A 425 -14.58 13.50 -27.87
CA PRO A 425 -15.93 13.24 -28.43
C PRO A 425 -16.04 12.00 -29.31
N ASP A 426 -14.95 11.61 -29.99
CA ASP A 426 -14.94 10.42 -30.86
C ASP A 426 -14.71 9.10 -30.12
N LEU A 427 -14.22 9.16 -28.87
CA LEU A 427 -13.88 7.99 -28.04
C LEU A 427 -14.97 7.64 -27.01
N ILE A 428 -15.78 8.61 -26.58
CA ILE A 428 -16.78 8.41 -25.52
C ILE A 428 -18.20 8.65 -26.07
N ARG A 429 -18.98 7.57 -26.22
CA ARG A 429 -20.44 7.66 -26.27
C ARG A 429 -21.01 7.46 -24.87
N PRO A 430 -22.08 8.18 -24.47
CA PRO A 430 -22.76 7.92 -23.21
C PRO A 430 -23.17 6.44 -23.14
N GLN A 431 -22.65 5.72 -22.15
CA GLN A 431 -23.05 4.35 -21.88
C GLN A 431 -24.09 4.31 -20.75
N PRO A 432 -25.08 3.40 -20.81
CA PRO A 432 -25.98 3.16 -19.70
C PRO A 432 -25.18 2.74 -18.45
N VAL A 433 -25.60 3.21 -17.28
CA VAL A 433 -24.97 2.85 -16.00
C VAL A 433 -25.26 1.38 -15.72
N SER A 434 -24.22 0.56 -15.62
CA SER A 434 -24.35 -0.83 -15.20
C SER A 434 -23.12 -1.28 -14.42
N VAL A 435 -23.32 -1.65 -13.15
CA VAL A 435 -22.30 -2.30 -12.29
C VAL A 435 -21.96 -3.69 -12.83
N PHE A 436 -22.83 -4.21 -13.68
CA PHE A 436 -22.60 -5.41 -14.43
C PHE A 436 -22.35 -5.05 -15.86
N SER A 437 -21.13 -5.28 -16.30
CA SER A 437 -20.88 -5.50 -17.71
C SER A 437 -21.86 -6.56 -18.21
N ASN A 438 -22.92 -6.13 -18.91
CA ASN A 438 -23.67 -6.99 -19.84
C ASN A 438 -22.81 -7.28 -21.08
N SER A 439 -21.59 -6.75 -21.09
CA SER A 439 -20.67 -6.85 -22.18
C SER A 439 -20.17 -8.26 -22.33
N VAL A 440 -20.36 -8.75 -23.55
CA VAL A 440 -19.50 -9.78 -24.09
C VAL A 440 -18.04 -9.31 -24.06
N PRO A 441 -17.05 -10.23 -24.13
CA PRO A 441 -15.61 -9.91 -24.09
C PRO A 441 -15.09 -8.84 -25.08
N ASN A 442 -15.95 -8.24 -25.90
CA ASN A 442 -15.65 -7.29 -26.97
C ASN A 442 -16.40 -5.94 -26.88
N ASP A 443 -17.19 -5.65 -25.83
CA ASP A 443 -17.74 -4.29 -25.75
C ASP A 443 -16.64 -3.28 -25.45
N ARG A 444 -16.88 -2.05 -25.92
CA ARG A 444 -15.97 -0.94 -25.68
C ARG A 444 -16.07 -0.50 -24.23
N LEU A 445 -14.93 -0.39 -23.55
CA LEU A 445 -14.74 0.26 -22.24
C LEU A 445 -14.23 1.69 -22.48
N PRO A 446 -15.09 2.64 -22.89
CA PRO A 446 -14.66 3.95 -23.40
C PRO A 446 -13.88 4.76 -22.36
N TYR A 447 -14.28 4.73 -21.09
CA TYR A 447 -13.59 5.51 -20.06
C TYR A 447 -12.22 4.90 -19.71
N THR A 448 -12.16 3.57 -19.59
CA THR A 448 -10.91 2.83 -19.36
C THR A 448 -9.91 2.99 -20.51
N VAL A 449 -10.40 3.04 -21.75
CA VAL A 449 -9.54 3.30 -22.91
C VAL A 449 -9.12 4.77 -22.96
N ALA A 450 -10.06 5.71 -22.79
CA ALA A 450 -9.77 7.14 -22.86
C ALA A 450 -8.81 7.61 -21.77
N VAL A 451 -8.96 7.14 -20.52
CA VAL A 451 -8.11 7.57 -19.40
C VAL A 451 -6.64 7.24 -19.64
N LYS A 452 -6.35 6.08 -20.27
CA LYS A 452 -4.98 5.71 -20.64
C LYS A 452 -4.38 6.72 -21.63
N PHE A 453 -5.08 7.04 -22.70
CA PHE A 453 -4.59 8.00 -23.70
C PHE A 453 -4.42 9.42 -23.14
N VAL A 454 -5.34 9.86 -22.28
CA VAL A 454 -5.29 11.21 -21.69
C VAL A 454 -4.13 11.33 -20.72
N HIS A 455 -3.98 10.37 -19.81
CA HIS A 455 -2.94 10.44 -18.78
C HIS A 455 -1.55 10.07 -19.30
N GLU A 456 -1.42 9.26 -20.36
CA GLU A 456 -0.11 8.91 -20.94
C GLU A 456 0.64 10.14 -21.45
N GLN A 457 -0.05 11.19 -21.91
CA GLN A 457 0.61 12.42 -22.34
C GLN A 457 1.14 13.25 -21.16
N LEU A 458 0.56 13.09 -19.98
CA LEU A 458 0.86 13.87 -18.78
C LEU A 458 1.96 13.26 -17.92
N ILE A 459 2.52 12.11 -18.32
CA ILE A 459 3.72 11.53 -17.68
C ILE A 459 5.01 12.22 -18.14
N ASP A 460 4.95 12.88 -19.30
CA ASP A 460 6.02 13.71 -19.83
C ASP A 460 6.02 15.07 -19.13
N GLU A 461 7.18 15.47 -18.64
CA GLU A 461 7.33 16.67 -17.82
C GLU A 461 6.96 17.94 -18.59
N GLU A 462 7.43 18.09 -19.84
CA GLU A 462 7.19 19.31 -20.62
C GLU A 462 5.71 19.46 -20.97
N ASN A 463 5.07 18.36 -21.41
CA ASN A 463 3.65 18.34 -21.69
C ASN A 463 2.80 18.64 -20.45
N LEU A 464 3.17 18.08 -19.29
CA LEU A 464 2.49 18.36 -18.03
C LEU A 464 2.61 19.84 -17.67
N LEU A 465 3.82 20.41 -17.70
CA LEU A 465 4.03 21.81 -17.36
C LEU A 465 3.28 22.76 -18.29
N ASP A 466 3.26 22.48 -19.60
CA ASP A 466 2.47 23.25 -20.57
C ASP A 466 0.97 23.14 -20.29
N PHE A 467 0.48 21.93 -19.99
CA PHE A 467 -0.91 21.69 -19.63
C PHE A 467 -1.35 22.45 -18.37
N LEU A 468 -0.55 22.39 -17.30
CA LEU A 468 -0.81 23.11 -16.05
C LEU A 468 -0.84 24.64 -16.25
N ARG A 469 0.07 25.18 -17.08
CA ARG A 469 0.11 26.62 -17.41
C ARG A 469 -1.07 27.08 -18.26
N ARG A 470 -1.46 26.30 -19.26
CA ARG A 470 -2.53 26.68 -20.21
C ARG A 470 -3.91 26.50 -19.61
N ARG A 471 -4.08 25.61 -18.63
CA ARG A 471 -5.38 25.23 -18.08
C ARG A 471 -5.42 25.20 -16.54
N PRO A 472 -4.92 26.22 -15.84
CA PRO A 472 -4.82 26.21 -14.38
C PRO A 472 -6.19 26.04 -13.71
N ASP A 473 -7.20 26.81 -14.11
CA ASP A 473 -8.55 26.74 -13.53
C ASP A 473 -9.24 25.40 -13.81
N PHE A 474 -8.95 24.77 -14.94
CA PHE A 474 -9.48 23.46 -15.25
C PHE A 474 -8.89 22.39 -14.31
N VAL A 475 -7.56 22.39 -14.16
CA VAL A 475 -6.87 21.42 -13.29
C VAL A 475 -7.28 21.60 -11.84
N LYS A 476 -7.35 22.85 -11.35
CA LYS A 476 -7.81 23.14 -9.97
C LYS A 476 -9.21 22.61 -9.69
N ARG A 477 -10.14 22.72 -10.66
CA ARG A 477 -11.50 22.14 -10.53
C ARG A 477 -11.51 20.62 -10.57
N LEU A 478 -10.61 20.00 -11.34
CA LEU A 478 -10.50 18.55 -11.43
C LEU A 478 -9.80 17.92 -10.23
N MET A 479 -9.01 18.66 -9.44
CA MET A 479 -8.41 18.11 -8.22
C MET A 479 -9.46 18.02 -7.11
N ARG A 480 -9.68 16.80 -6.58
CA ARG A 480 -10.53 16.61 -5.41
C ARG A 480 -9.80 17.14 -4.15
N PRO A 481 -10.39 18.08 -3.39
CA PRO A 481 -9.80 18.51 -2.13
C PRO A 481 -9.75 17.35 -1.11
N PRO A 482 -8.75 17.32 -0.21
CA PRO A 482 -8.70 16.37 0.89
C PRO A 482 -9.86 16.61 1.86
N PHE A 483 -10.16 15.66 2.75
CA PHE A 483 -11.00 15.96 3.90
C PHE A 483 -10.29 16.96 4.83
N GLY A 484 -11.06 17.89 5.40
CA GLY A 484 -10.53 18.88 6.34
C GLY A 484 -10.07 18.21 7.63
N ILE A 485 -9.07 18.81 8.29
CA ILE A 485 -8.75 18.42 9.67
C ILE A 485 -9.79 19.00 10.64
N LEU A 486 -9.91 18.41 11.83
CA LEU A 486 -10.91 18.84 12.82
C LEU A 486 -10.87 20.34 13.14
N SER A 487 -9.69 20.97 13.13
CA SER A 487 -9.56 22.42 13.38
C SER A 487 -10.01 23.32 12.22
N GLN A 488 -10.19 22.77 11.02
CA GLN A 488 -10.73 23.49 9.86
C GLN A 488 -12.25 23.38 9.76
N MET A 489 -12.85 22.47 10.53
CA MET A 489 -14.28 22.18 10.47
C MET A 489 -15.08 23.16 11.30
N GLU A 490 -16.13 23.74 10.70
CA GLU A 490 -17.10 24.55 11.44
C GLU A 490 -17.86 23.69 12.47
N PRO A 491 -18.21 24.22 13.65
CA PRO A 491 -18.95 23.45 14.66
C PRO A 491 -20.29 22.90 14.15
N ASP A 492 -21.01 23.69 13.36
CA ASP A 492 -22.30 23.35 12.77
C ASP A 492 -22.27 23.58 11.24
N PRO A 493 -21.97 22.55 10.44
CA PRO A 493 -21.78 22.70 9.00
C PRO A 493 -23.12 22.96 8.30
N ASN A 494 -23.20 24.03 7.51
CA ASN A 494 -24.36 24.28 6.67
C ASN A 494 -24.32 23.37 5.42
N PRO A 495 -25.24 22.41 5.24
CA PRO A 495 -25.23 21.50 4.10
C PRO A 495 -25.49 22.20 2.76
N ASP A 496 -26.12 23.37 2.77
CA ASP A 496 -26.42 24.17 1.58
C ASP A 496 -25.29 25.15 1.22
N GLN A 497 -24.20 25.18 2.01
CA GLN A 497 -23.07 26.05 1.71
C GLN A 497 -22.36 25.63 0.42
N PRO A 498 -21.83 26.57 -0.38
CA PRO A 498 -21.00 26.23 -1.54
C PRO A 498 -19.84 25.30 -1.17
N PRO A 499 -19.40 24.41 -2.08
CA PRO A 499 -18.24 23.56 -1.84
C PRO A 499 -17.02 24.39 -1.45
N ASN A 500 -16.35 24.00 -0.37
CA ASN A 500 -15.08 24.62 0.00
C ASN A 500 -13.99 24.13 -0.97
N PRO A 501 -13.27 25.05 -1.64
CA PRO A 501 -12.24 24.65 -2.60
C PRO A 501 -11.02 24.02 -1.93
N ALA A 502 -10.75 24.27 -0.64
CA ALA A 502 -9.54 23.82 0.05
C ALA A 502 -9.68 22.45 0.73
N PHE A 503 -10.90 22.09 1.16
CA PHE A 503 -11.14 20.82 1.83
C PHE A 503 -12.62 20.39 1.76
N ARG A 504 -12.85 19.11 2.04
CA ARG A 504 -14.16 18.46 2.14
C ARG A 504 -14.57 18.26 3.59
N ASP A 505 -15.86 18.39 3.89
CA ASP A 505 -16.40 18.10 5.21
C ASP A 505 -17.15 16.76 5.19
N PRO A 506 -16.68 15.72 5.91
CA PRO A 506 -17.32 14.40 5.89
C PRO A 506 -18.72 14.39 6.52
N ARG A 507 -19.17 15.50 7.12
CA ARG A 507 -20.54 15.67 7.65
C ARG A 507 -21.52 16.19 6.59
N ILE A 508 -21.01 16.68 5.45
CA ILE A 508 -21.81 17.17 4.34
C ILE A 508 -21.91 16.07 3.27
N VAL A 509 -23.12 15.60 3.02
CA VAL A 509 -23.40 14.47 2.10
C VAL A 509 -22.73 14.65 0.73
N ARG A 510 -22.80 15.85 0.15
CA ARG A 510 -22.15 16.18 -1.13
C ARG A 510 -20.66 15.81 -1.15
N ASP A 511 -19.95 16.04 -0.04
CA ASP A 511 -18.49 15.89 0.03
C ASP A 511 -18.07 14.41 0.19
N MET A 512 -19.04 13.53 0.49
CA MET A 512 -18.89 12.08 0.55
C MET A 512 -19.24 11.40 -0.79
N MET A 513 -19.72 12.13 -1.79
CA MET A 513 -20.17 11.56 -3.07
C MET A 513 -19.03 11.46 -4.10
N HIS A 514 -18.99 10.36 -4.85
CA HIS A 514 -18.04 10.10 -5.91
C HIS A 514 -18.30 10.98 -7.14
N ASP A 515 -17.24 11.40 -7.82
CA ASP A 515 -17.34 12.20 -9.04
C ASP A 515 -16.12 12.02 -9.95
N ALA A 516 -16.09 12.80 -11.03
CA ALA A 516 -15.03 12.78 -12.04
C ALA A 516 -13.74 13.52 -11.61
N ARG A 517 -13.67 14.11 -10.40
CA ARG A 517 -12.45 14.74 -9.92
C ARG A 517 -11.40 13.67 -9.62
N MET A 518 -10.14 13.99 -9.83
CA MET A 518 -9.01 13.08 -9.69
C MET A 518 -8.79 12.70 -8.21
N PRO A 519 -8.66 11.39 -7.91
CA PRO A 519 -8.86 10.25 -8.81
C PRO A 519 -10.36 9.95 -9.06
N PRO A 520 -10.78 9.82 -10.34
CA PRO A 520 -12.20 9.73 -10.70
C PRO A 520 -12.81 8.44 -10.14
N TYR A 521 -13.89 8.58 -9.37
CA TYR A 521 -14.67 7.50 -8.72
C TYR A 521 -13.90 6.52 -7.83
N MET A 522 -12.56 6.63 -7.71
CA MET A 522 -11.80 5.82 -6.77
C MET A 522 -12.24 6.11 -5.34
N ARG A 523 -12.27 5.05 -4.53
CA ARG A 523 -12.66 5.10 -3.12
C ARG A 523 -11.45 4.87 -2.22
N ASP A 524 -11.48 5.43 -1.02
CA ASP A 524 -10.57 5.12 0.07
C ASP A 524 -11.03 3.87 0.84
N SER A 525 -10.30 3.54 1.90
CA SER A 525 -10.63 2.40 2.76
C SER A 525 -11.94 2.58 3.55
N ASN A 526 -12.51 3.78 3.62
CA ASN A 526 -13.78 4.06 4.31
C ASN A 526 -14.95 4.23 3.33
N TYR A 527 -14.79 3.76 2.08
CA TYR A 527 -15.70 3.96 0.95
C TYR A 527 -15.89 5.41 0.49
N PHE A 528 -15.16 6.37 1.03
CA PHE A 528 -15.30 7.74 0.58
C PHE A 528 -14.47 8.00 -0.67
N PRO A 529 -14.80 9.03 -1.45
CA PRO A 529 -14.03 9.38 -2.64
C PRO A 529 -12.59 9.69 -2.24
N LEU A 530 -11.62 8.96 -2.81
CA LEU A 530 -10.19 9.11 -2.55
C LEU A 530 -9.72 10.48 -3.01
N SER A 531 -8.73 11.08 -2.36
CA SER A 531 -8.08 12.32 -2.81
C SER A 531 -6.57 12.21 -2.62
N LEU A 532 -5.83 13.20 -3.11
CA LEU A 532 -4.44 13.42 -2.66
C LEU A 532 -4.43 13.65 -1.14
N SER A 533 -3.25 13.45 -0.52
CA SER A 533 -3.03 13.90 0.85
C SER A 533 -3.14 15.41 0.94
N ARG A 534 -3.33 15.97 2.15
CA ARG A 534 -3.47 17.42 2.31
C ARG A 534 -2.22 18.17 1.87
N ARG A 535 -1.03 17.64 2.20
CA ARG A 535 0.27 18.18 1.76
C ARG A 535 0.41 18.15 0.25
N GLN A 536 0.13 17.03 -0.40
CA GLN A 536 0.21 16.89 -1.86
C GLN A 536 -0.79 17.80 -2.58
N TYR A 537 -2.03 17.86 -2.10
CA TYR A 537 -3.04 18.76 -2.67
C TYR A 537 -2.58 20.21 -2.60
N HIS A 538 -2.10 20.67 -1.44
CA HIS A 538 -1.58 22.01 -1.26
C HIS A 538 -0.39 22.30 -2.18
N LEU A 539 0.55 21.35 -2.29
CA LEU A 539 1.70 21.45 -3.18
C LEU A 539 1.25 21.65 -4.63
N VAL A 540 0.32 20.83 -5.14
CA VAL A 540 -0.18 20.94 -6.52
C VAL A 540 -0.86 22.28 -6.75
N MET A 541 -1.70 22.74 -5.81
CA MET A 541 -2.35 24.05 -5.91
C MET A 541 -1.33 25.19 -5.96
N SER A 542 -0.37 25.19 -5.04
CA SER A 542 0.69 26.20 -4.95
C SER A 542 1.61 26.17 -6.17
N PHE A 543 1.90 24.98 -6.73
CA PHE A 543 2.69 24.83 -7.94
C PHE A 543 1.99 25.41 -9.17
N ILE A 544 0.67 25.19 -9.31
CA ILE A 544 -0.12 25.81 -10.38
C ILE A 544 -0.08 27.34 -10.24
N ASP A 545 -0.27 27.87 -9.03
CA ASP A 545 -0.19 29.32 -8.77
C ASP A 545 1.18 29.90 -9.13
N TYR A 546 2.25 29.19 -8.76
CA TYR A 546 3.62 29.57 -9.10
C TYR A 546 3.83 29.62 -10.63
N LEU A 547 3.37 28.60 -11.36
CA LEU A 547 3.50 28.54 -12.82
C LEU A 547 2.72 29.66 -13.54
N VAL A 548 1.57 30.07 -12.99
CA VAL A 548 0.78 31.20 -13.51
C VAL A 548 1.48 32.53 -13.24
N ALA A 549 2.09 32.69 -12.06
CA ALA A 549 2.85 33.90 -11.70
C ALA A 549 4.17 34.03 -12.48
N HIS A 550 4.76 32.91 -12.91
CA HIS A 550 6.06 32.85 -13.60
C HIS A 550 5.92 32.24 -15.01
N PRO A 551 5.31 32.98 -15.97
CA PRO A 551 5.23 32.51 -17.34
C PRO A 551 6.63 32.33 -17.94
N PRO A 552 6.84 31.35 -18.85
CA PRO A 552 8.12 31.15 -19.49
C PRO A 552 8.55 32.43 -20.21
N GLN A 553 9.82 32.83 -20.05
CA GLN A 553 10.35 33.94 -20.83
C GLN A 553 10.25 33.59 -22.33
N PRO A 554 9.81 34.51 -23.19
CA PRO A 554 9.75 34.27 -24.62
C PRO A 554 11.15 33.88 -25.09
N GLN A 555 11.29 32.68 -25.65
CA GLN A 555 12.52 32.30 -26.34
C GLN A 555 12.81 33.39 -27.37
N SER A 556 13.95 34.06 -27.22
CA SER A 556 14.43 35.03 -28.20
C SER A 556 14.39 34.37 -29.57
N ALA A 557 13.61 34.94 -30.50
CA ALA A 557 13.49 34.43 -31.85
C ALA A 557 14.87 34.09 -32.42
N PRO A 558 15.03 32.95 -33.13
CA PRO A 558 16.29 32.67 -33.79
C PRO A 558 16.62 33.87 -34.68
N ALA A 559 17.78 34.48 -34.45
CA ALA A 559 18.26 35.60 -35.24
C ALA A 559 18.13 35.22 -36.71
N ALA A 560 17.39 36.03 -37.47
CA ALA A 560 17.16 35.80 -38.89
C ALA A 560 18.51 35.60 -39.58
N GLY A 561 18.83 34.35 -39.91
CA GLY A 561 19.98 34.02 -40.72
C GLY A 561 19.81 34.71 -42.06
N GLY A 562 20.74 35.60 -42.39
CA GLY A 562 20.81 36.24 -43.70
C GLY A 562 20.89 35.19 -44.82
N PRO A 563 20.43 35.54 -46.03
CA PRO A 563 20.34 34.60 -47.14
C PRO A 563 21.72 34.01 -47.46
N GLN A 564 21.83 32.68 -47.41
CA GLN A 564 22.90 31.98 -48.10
C GLN A 564 22.49 31.82 -49.57
N ASP A 565 23.24 32.46 -50.45
CA ASP A 565 23.12 32.31 -51.90
C ASP A 565 23.38 30.85 -52.33
N VAL A 566 22.64 30.48 -53.38
CA VAL A 566 22.44 29.17 -54.00
C VAL A 566 23.74 28.47 -54.44
#